data_AF-A0A0R3KPL8-F1
#
_entry.id   AF-A0A0R3KPL8-F1
#
_cell.length_a   1.000
_cell.length_b   1.000
_cell.length_c   1.000
_cell.angle_alpha   90.00
_cell.angle_beta   90.00
_cell.angle_gamma   90.00
#
_symmetry.space_group_name_H-M   'P 1'
#
loop_
_entity.id
_entity.type
_entity.pdbx_description
1 polymer ?
#
loop_
_entity_poly.entity_id
_entity_poly.type
_entity_poly.pdbx_seq_one_letter_code
_entity_poly.pdbx_strand_id
1 'polypeptide(L)'
;MRSLKVRDVAEAADCSIGSVYNEFGDFDGLILTVNRETVQALTARLVAVPAEDPVRQLHGLAEAYLTFAADHANLLRSLFEHRMEDDRPFPEDILKMVMQAFALMHEPMVRLLPDRKPEEVALLARMMFSAVHGIISLGLEERMVAVPPEKLRQQLAQFVDTHLAGLGIAVDKPRDGEV
;
A
#
# COMPACT_ATOMS: atom_id res chain seq x y z
N MET A 1 7.84 -19.24 -6.74
CA MET A 1 7.94 -18.16 -7.75
C MET A 1 9.33 -18.21 -8.38
N ARG A 2 9.47 -17.85 -9.67
CA ARG A 2 10.79 -17.56 -10.25
C ARG A 2 11.27 -16.25 -9.61
N SER A 3 12.41 -16.27 -8.93
CA SER A 3 13.09 -15.02 -8.56
C SER A 3 13.42 -14.27 -9.84
N LEU A 4 13.08 -12.97 -9.90
CA LEU A 4 13.56 -12.08 -10.96
C LEU A 4 15.09 -12.11 -10.90
N LYS A 5 15.74 -12.39 -12.02
CA LYS A 5 17.21 -12.33 -12.10
C LYS A 5 17.61 -11.13 -12.93
N VAL A 6 18.75 -10.52 -12.59
CA VAL A 6 19.32 -9.39 -13.35
C VAL A 6 19.46 -9.70 -14.85
N ARG A 7 19.74 -10.96 -15.20
CA ARG A 7 19.83 -11.42 -16.60
C ARG A 7 18.50 -11.28 -17.36
N ASP A 8 17.38 -11.54 -16.68
CA ASP A 8 16.05 -11.49 -17.29
C ASP A 8 15.68 -10.02 -17.57
N VAL A 9 16.14 -9.09 -16.70
CA VAL A 9 16.01 -7.64 -16.88
C VAL A 9 16.88 -7.15 -18.04
N ALA A 10 18.15 -7.58 -18.08
CA ALA A 10 19.08 -7.20 -19.14
C ALA A 10 18.57 -7.67 -20.52
N GLU A 11 18.06 -8.89 -20.61
CA GLU A 11 17.45 -9.44 -21.83
C GLU A 11 16.20 -8.66 -22.24
N ALA A 12 15.30 -8.36 -21.29
CA ALA A 12 14.10 -7.58 -21.59
C ALA A 12 14.39 -6.13 -22.00
N ALA A 13 15.50 -5.56 -21.51
CA ALA A 13 15.94 -4.20 -21.80
C ALA A 13 16.91 -4.11 -23.00
N ASP A 14 17.19 -5.23 -23.68
CA ASP A 14 18.17 -5.34 -24.79
C ASP A 14 19.53 -4.72 -24.45
N CYS A 15 20.04 -5.02 -23.25
CA CYS A 15 21.32 -4.52 -22.77
C CYS A 15 22.16 -5.62 -22.08
N SER A 16 23.41 -5.30 -21.76
CA SER A 16 24.27 -6.22 -21.03
C SER A 16 23.97 -6.18 -19.53
N ILE A 17 24.23 -7.28 -18.82
CA ILE A 17 24.17 -7.31 -17.34
C ILE A 17 25.12 -6.24 -16.74
N GLY A 18 26.29 -6.03 -17.35
CA GLY A 18 27.23 -4.99 -16.93
C GLY A 18 26.65 -3.59 -17.04
N SER A 19 25.80 -3.32 -18.04
CA SER A 19 25.09 -2.05 -18.19
C SER A 19 24.07 -1.83 -17.06
N VAL A 20 23.34 -2.88 -16.68
CA VAL A 20 22.41 -2.82 -15.54
C VAL A 20 23.14 -2.51 -14.25
N TYR A 21 24.23 -3.21 -13.93
CA TYR A 21 25.01 -2.93 -12.72
C TYR A 21 25.74 -1.59 -12.76
N ASN A 22 26.15 -1.11 -13.93
CA ASN A 22 26.74 0.22 -14.04
C ASN A 22 25.73 1.33 -13.70
N GLU A 23 24.45 1.15 -14.06
CA GLU A 23 23.39 2.11 -13.75
C GLU A 23 22.92 2.00 -12.30
N PHE A 24 22.67 0.78 -11.82
CA PHE A 24 21.99 0.55 -10.54
C PHE A 24 22.91 0.10 -9.40
N GLY A 25 24.19 -0.13 -9.67
CA GLY A 25 25.19 -0.60 -8.70
C GLY A 25 25.11 -2.12 -8.46
N ASP A 26 24.02 -2.58 -7.87
CA ASP A 26 23.74 -3.98 -7.55
C ASP A 26 22.26 -4.33 -7.83
N PHE A 27 21.86 -5.56 -7.49
CA PHE A 27 20.48 -5.99 -7.71
C PHE A 27 19.49 -5.30 -6.77
N ASP A 28 19.91 -5.02 -5.52
CA ASP A 28 19.13 -4.22 -4.56
C ASP A 28 18.89 -2.81 -5.10
N GLY A 29 19.91 -2.15 -5.66
CA GLY A 29 19.80 -0.82 -6.25
C GLY A 29 18.79 -0.75 -7.39
N LEU A 30 18.70 -1.81 -8.21
CA LEU A 30 17.68 -1.94 -9.25
C LEU A 30 16.28 -2.04 -8.63
N ILE A 31 16.08 -2.95 -7.68
CA ILE A 31 14.79 -3.14 -7.01
C ILE A 31 14.36 -1.87 -6.27
N LEU A 32 15.27 -1.22 -5.57
CA LEU A 32 15.02 0.03 -4.85
C LEU A 32 14.63 1.16 -5.80
N THR A 33 15.24 1.23 -6.99
CA THR A 33 14.84 2.21 -8.01
C THR A 33 13.40 1.99 -8.46
N VAL A 34 13.04 0.74 -8.79
CA VAL A 34 11.66 0.39 -9.14
C VAL A 34 10.68 0.67 -7.99
N ASN A 35 11.08 0.35 -6.75
CA ASN A 35 10.25 0.57 -5.58
C ASN A 35 10.03 2.07 -5.29
N ARG A 36 11.01 2.94 -5.55
CA ARG A 36 10.84 4.41 -5.45
C ARG A 36 9.79 4.91 -6.42
N GLU A 37 9.88 4.54 -7.69
CA GLU A 37 8.88 4.88 -8.72
C GLU A 37 7.49 4.35 -8.33
N THR A 38 7.44 3.14 -7.78
CA THR A 38 6.20 2.53 -7.29
C THR A 38 5.58 3.33 -6.15
N VAL A 39 6.37 3.72 -5.14
CA VAL A 39 5.88 4.54 -4.01
C VAL A 39 5.44 5.91 -4.49
N GLN A 40 6.16 6.52 -5.43
CA GLN A 40 5.80 7.81 -6.00
C GLN A 40 4.46 7.74 -6.75
N ALA A 41 4.28 6.74 -7.62
CA ALA A 41 3.04 6.53 -8.35
C ALA A 41 1.86 6.25 -7.42
N LEU A 42 2.06 5.41 -6.40
CA LEU A 42 1.04 5.15 -5.37
C LEU A 42 0.68 6.44 -4.62
N THR A 43 1.67 7.17 -4.13
CA THR A 43 1.47 8.41 -3.37
C THR A 43 0.65 9.42 -4.17
N ALA A 44 0.94 9.57 -5.46
CA ALA A 44 0.18 10.46 -6.34
C ALA A 44 -1.31 10.10 -6.41
N ARG A 45 -1.66 8.80 -6.45
CA ARG A 45 -3.06 8.34 -6.41
C ARG A 45 -3.71 8.60 -5.04
N LEU A 46 -2.97 8.38 -3.96
CA LEU A 46 -3.49 8.60 -2.59
C LEU A 46 -3.73 10.09 -2.30
N VAL A 47 -2.84 10.98 -2.73
CA VAL A 47 -2.98 12.44 -2.57
C VAL A 47 -4.20 12.98 -3.32
N ALA A 48 -4.61 12.34 -4.42
CA ALA A 48 -5.78 12.75 -5.18
C ALA A 48 -7.12 12.42 -4.48
N VAL A 49 -7.11 11.67 -3.37
CA VAL A 49 -8.32 11.36 -2.60
C VAL A 49 -8.81 12.61 -1.86
N PRO A 50 -10.08 13.00 -2.01
CA PRO A 50 -10.65 14.15 -1.28
C PRO A 50 -10.53 14.00 0.24
N ALA A 51 -10.19 15.10 0.92
CA ALA A 51 -9.85 15.10 2.35
C ALA A 51 -10.86 15.86 3.23
N GLU A 52 -11.97 16.35 2.68
CA GLU A 52 -12.94 17.17 3.41
C GLU A 52 -13.59 16.39 4.56
N ASP A 53 -14.00 15.15 4.30
CA ASP A 53 -14.60 14.24 5.27
C ASP A 53 -13.62 13.10 5.58
N PRO A 54 -13.14 12.96 6.83
CA PRO A 54 -12.10 11.99 7.15
C PRO A 54 -12.59 10.53 7.08
N VAL A 55 -13.89 10.26 7.26
CA VAL A 55 -14.46 8.91 7.06
C VAL A 55 -14.46 8.55 5.59
N ARG A 56 -14.96 9.47 4.74
CA ARG A 56 -14.96 9.27 3.28
C ARG A 56 -13.54 9.20 2.71
N GLN A 57 -12.60 9.96 3.28
CA GLN A 57 -11.19 9.93 2.91
C GLN A 57 -10.59 8.53 3.18
N LEU A 58 -10.86 7.90 4.34
CA LEU A 58 -10.38 6.54 4.63
C LEU A 58 -10.89 5.50 3.63
N HIS A 59 -12.19 5.57 3.28
CA HIS A 59 -12.77 4.73 2.23
C HIS A 59 -12.11 4.96 0.87
N GLY A 60 -11.93 6.23 0.48
CA GLY A 60 -11.28 6.59 -0.77
C GLY A 60 -9.82 6.14 -0.85
N LEU A 61 -9.07 6.22 0.26
CA LEU A 61 -7.70 5.73 0.35
C LEU A 61 -7.62 4.21 0.21
N ALA A 62 -8.53 3.47 0.87
CA ALA A 62 -8.60 2.02 0.74
C ALA A 62 -8.92 1.57 -0.70
N GLU A 63 -9.87 2.25 -1.37
CA GLU A 63 -10.24 1.99 -2.75
C GLU A 63 -9.12 2.35 -3.75
N ALA A 64 -8.47 3.51 -3.55
CA ALA A 64 -7.34 3.93 -4.38
C ALA A 64 -6.17 2.94 -4.25
N TYR A 65 -5.92 2.44 -3.04
CA TYR A 65 -4.90 1.43 -2.79
C TYR A 65 -5.24 0.08 -3.41
N LEU A 66 -6.49 -0.40 -3.30
CA LEU A 66 -6.96 -1.60 -3.99
C LEU A 66 -6.78 -1.48 -5.50
N THR A 67 -7.19 -0.35 -6.09
CA THR A 67 -7.08 -0.12 -7.54
C THR A 67 -5.63 -0.14 -7.98
N PHE A 68 -4.74 0.56 -7.26
CA PHE A 68 -3.31 0.52 -7.54
C PHE A 68 -2.73 -0.89 -7.40
N ALA A 69 -3.14 -1.63 -6.38
CA ALA A 69 -2.69 -3.01 -6.16
C ALA A 69 -3.13 -3.97 -7.27
N ALA A 70 -4.36 -3.84 -7.75
CA ALA A 70 -4.88 -4.64 -8.86
C ALA A 70 -4.14 -4.34 -10.17
N ASP A 71 -3.87 -3.06 -10.47
CA ASP A 71 -3.17 -2.63 -11.68
C ASP A 71 -1.67 -3.00 -11.66
N HIS A 72 -1.07 -3.05 -10.46
CA HIS A 72 0.38 -3.09 -10.26
C HIS A 72 0.83 -4.15 -9.24
N ALA A 73 0.17 -5.31 -9.19
CA ALA A 73 0.38 -6.34 -8.16
C ALA A 73 1.85 -6.76 -8.00
N ASN A 74 2.59 -6.95 -9.10
CA ASN A 74 4.00 -7.32 -9.06
C ASN A 74 4.89 -6.20 -8.46
N LEU A 75 4.55 -4.93 -8.69
CA LEU A 75 5.27 -3.79 -8.13
C LEU A 75 5.03 -3.65 -6.63
N LEU A 76 3.78 -3.82 -6.16
CA LEU A 76 3.52 -3.87 -4.71
C LEU A 76 4.25 -5.04 -4.07
N ARG A 77 4.21 -6.22 -4.69
CA ARG A 77 4.91 -7.39 -4.15
C ARG A 77 6.41 -7.12 -4.04
N SER A 78 7.02 -6.49 -5.06
CA SER A 78 8.41 -6.03 -5.00
C SER A 78 8.65 -5.08 -3.82
N LEU A 79 7.76 -4.13 -3.57
CA LEU A 79 7.89 -3.17 -2.47
C LEU A 79 7.82 -3.83 -1.08
N PHE A 80 6.92 -4.81 -0.88
CA PHE A 80 6.64 -5.40 0.44
C PHE A 80 7.44 -6.68 0.73
N GLU A 81 7.79 -7.48 -0.27
CA GLU A 81 8.50 -8.75 -0.08
C GLU A 81 10.02 -8.62 -0.22
N HIS A 82 10.51 -7.52 -0.80
CA HIS A 82 11.95 -7.33 -0.95
C HIS A 82 12.65 -7.23 0.40
N ARG A 83 13.75 -7.98 0.51
CA ARG A 83 14.67 -7.94 1.65
C ARG A 83 16.03 -7.57 1.09
N MET A 84 16.66 -6.58 1.70
CA MET A 84 18.02 -6.19 1.39
C MET A 84 18.96 -7.39 1.60
N GLU A 85 19.95 -7.53 0.72
CA GLU A 85 21.00 -8.55 0.88
C GLU A 85 21.86 -8.25 2.12
N ASP A 86 22.39 -9.31 2.74
CA ASP A 86 23.24 -9.27 3.94
C ASP A 86 22.66 -8.49 5.14
N ASP A 87 21.32 -8.46 5.25
CA ASP A 87 20.59 -7.71 6.28
C ASP A 87 20.96 -6.21 6.33
N ARG A 88 21.41 -5.65 5.19
CA ARG A 88 21.69 -4.21 5.07
C ARG A 88 20.43 -3.40 5.38
N PRO A 89 20.55 -2.23 6.04
CA PRO A 89 19.40 -1.36 6.25
C PRO A 89 18.90 -0.80 4.91
N PHE A 90 17.59 -0.58 4.81
CA PHE A 90 17.03 0.20 3.71
C PHE A 90 17.58 1.63 3.74
N PRO A 91 17.86 2.23 2.57
CA PRO A 91 18.23 3.63 2.48
C PRO A 91 17.16 4.57 3.09
N GLU A 92 17.60 5.66 3.73
CA GLU A 92 16.67 6.58 4.42
C GLU A 92 15.65 7.26 3.50
N ASP A 93 16.01 7.49 2.23
CA ASP A 93 15.18 8.21 1.27
C ASP A 93 13.91 7.41 0.92
N ILE A 94 14.03 6.12 0.62
CA ILE A 94 12.85 5.29 0.34
C ILE A 94 12.00 5.09 1.60
N LEU A 95 12.63 4.98 2.78
CA LEU A 95 11.90 4.93 4.06
C LEU A 95 11.07 6.20 4.27
N LYS A 96 11.62 7.38 3.98
CA LYS A 96 10.89 8.66 4.04
C LYS A 96 9.71 8.69 3.07
N MET A 97 9.88 8.21 1.83
CA MET A 97 8.81 8.13 0.84
C MET A 97 7.65 7.23 1.32
N VAL A 98 7.97 6.04 1.85
CA VAL A 98 6.95 5.12 2.40
C VAL A 98 6.23 5.76 3.59
N MET A 99 6.96 6.44 4.47
CA MET A 99 6.37 7.13 5.61
C MET A 99 5.46 8.30 5.19
N GLN A 100 5.78 9.01 4.11
CA GLN A 100 4.93 10.05 3.54
C GLN A 100 3.63 9.46 2.98
N ALA A 101 3.70 8.34 2.24
CA ALA A 101 2.51 7.65 1.76
C ALA A 101 1.63 7.17 2.93
N PHE A 102 2.25 6.60 3.98
CA PHE A 102 1.54 6.17 5.19
C PHE A 102 0.88 7.34 5.94
N ALA A 103 1.50 8.51 5.95
CA ALA A 103 0.97 9.69 6.63
C ALA A 103 -0.40 10.12 6.07
N LEU A 104 -0.71 9.83 4.80
CA LEU A 104 -2.01 10.12 4.18
C LEU A 104 -3.15 9.32 4.83
N MET A 105 -2.89 8.10 5.30
CA MET A 105 -3.85 7.30 6.07
C MET A 105 -3.92 7.73 7.54
N HIS A 106 -2.79 8.18 8.10
CA HIS A 106 -2.71 8.62 9.49
C HIS A 106 -3.48 9.93 9.74
N GLU A 107 -3.42 10.88 8.82
CA GLU A 107 -4.05 12.20 8.95
C GLU A 107 -5.57 12.16 9.25
N PRO A 108 -6.42 11.43 8.51
CA PRO A 108 -7.84 11.30 8.84
C PRO A 108 -8.08 10.62 10.20
N MET A 109 -7.23 9.67 10.60
CA MET A 109 -7.33 9.01 11.92
C MET A 109 -7.09 10.00 13.07
N VAL A 110 -6.15 10.94 12.92
CA VAL A 110 -5.91 12.02 13.91
C VAL A 110 -7.13 12.91 14.04
N ARG A 111 -7.76 13.28 12.92
CA ARG A 111 -8.96 14.13 12.90
C ARG A 111 -10.17 13.45 13.53
N LEU A 112 -10.28 12.14 13.39
CA LEU A 112 -11.38 11.34 13.96
C LEU A 112 -11.20 11.02 15.44
N LEU A 113 -9.97 11.09 15.96
CA LEU A 113 -9.62 10.71 17.32
C LEU A 113 -8.86 11.83 18.06
N PRO A 114 -9.41 13.06 18.14
CA PRO A 114 -8.68 14.21 18.67
C PRO A 114 -8.31 14.09 20.15
N ASP A 115 -9.05 13.29 20.91
CA ASP A 115 -8.84 13.09 22.35
C ASP A 115 -7.90 11.91 22.68
N ARG A 116 -7.45 11.16 21.65
CA ARG A 116 -6.48 10.06 21.81
C ARG A 116 -5.06 10.61 21.81
N LYS A 117 -4.15 9.88 22.47
CA LYS A 117 -2.73 10.24 22.41
C LYS A 117 -2.17 9.97 21.01
N PRO A 118 -1.24 10.79 20.50
CA PRO A 118 -0.69 10.62 19.14
C PRO A 118 -0.10 9.23 18.88
N GLU A 119 0.57 8.63 19.86
CA GLU A 119 1.14 7.29 19.74
C GLU A 119 0.07 6.19 19.60
N GLU A 120 -1.09 6.36 20.23
CA GLU A 120 -2.21 5.42 20.13
C GLU A 120 -2.83 5.50 18.72
N VAL A 121 -3.02 6.72 18.21
CA VAL A 121 -3.54 6.94 16.85
C VAL A 121 -2.60 6.37 15.80
N ALA A 122 -1.29 6.54 15.97
CA ALA A 122 -0.29 5.98 15.06
C ALA A 122 -0.34 4.43 15.02
N LEU A 123 -0.55 3.78 16.17
CA LEU A 123 -0.72 2.32 16.24
C LEU A 123 -2.02 1.86 15.56
N LEU A 124 -3.13 2.58 15.75
CA LEU A 124 -4.40 2.30 15.08
C LEU A 124 -4.30 2.47 13.56
N ALA A 125 -3.64 3.52 13.07
CA ALA A 125 -3.41 3.73 11.65
C ALA A 125 -2.56 2.61 11.03
N ARG A 126 -1.51 2.15 11.75
CA ARG A 126 -0.70 1.00 11.31
C ARG A 126 -1.52 -0.28 11.28
N MET A 127 -2.38 -0.50 12.26
CA MET A 127 -3.27 -1.66 12.32
C MET A 127 -4.25 -1.67 11.13
N MET A 128 -4.91 -0.53 10.88
CA MET A 128 -5.81 -0.38 9.74
C MET A 128 -5.09 -0.63 8.41
N PHE A 129 -3.93 0.00 8.20
CA PHE A 129 -3.11 -0.24 7.02
C PHE A 129 -2.75 -1.72 6.85
N SER A 130 -2.30 -2.37 7.92
CA SER A 130 -1.90 -3.79 7.89
C SER A 130 -3.06 -4.69 7.49
N ALA A 131 -4.27 -4.42 8.00
CA ALA A 131 -5.46 -5.17 7.67
C ALA A 131 -5.91 -4.95 6.22
N VAL A 132 -5.94 -3.70 5.75
CA VAL A 132 -6.25 -3.36 4.35
C VAL A 132 -5.25 -4.01 3.39
N HIS A 133 -3.95 -3.88 3.68
CA HIS A 133 -2.89 -4.54 2.91
C HIS A 133 -3.06 -6.05 2.88
N GLY A 134 -3.33 -6.68 4.03
CA GLY A 134 -3.55 -8.12 4.11
C GLY A 134 -4.75 -8.59 3.28
N ILE A 135 -5.89 -7.90 3.37
CA ILE A 135 -7.10 -8.24 2.61
C ILE A 135 -6.82 -8.18 1.10
N ILE A 136 -6.16 -7.12 0.64
CA ILE A 136 -5.83 -6.91 -0.77
C ILE A 136 -4.81 -7.94 -1.26
N SER A 137 -3.67 -8.05 -0.57
CA SER A 137 -2.57 -8.93 -0.99
C SER A 137 -3.01 -10.39 -1.04
N LEU A 138 -3.75 -10.86 -0.02
CA LEU A 138 -4.27 -12.24 -0.02
C LEU A 138 -5.30 -12.48 -1.12
N GLY A 139 -6.19 -11.51 -1.37
CA GLY A 139 -7.23 -11.60 -2.40
C GLY A 139 -6.67 -11.63 -3.81
N LEU A 140 -5.73 -10.73 -4.12
CA LEU A 140 -5.09 -10.67 -5.44
C LEU A 140 -4.19 -11.88 -5.72
N GLU A 141 -3.66 -12.52 -4.68
CA GLU A 141 -2.92 -13.78 -4.80
C GLU A 141 -3.80 -15.03 -4.80
N GLU A 142 -5.13 -14.86 -4.72
CA GLU A 142 -6.12 -15.94 -4.68
C GLU A 142 -5.75 -17.05 -3.67
N ARG A 143 -5.27 -16.65 -2.48
CA ARG A 143 -4.89 -17.61 -1.44
C ARG A 143 -6.11 -18.39 -0.95
N MET A 144 -5.88 -19.59 -0.41
CA MET A 144 -6.92 -20.59 -0.08
C MET A 144 -8.09 -20.08 0.79
N VAL A 145 -7.87 -19.06 1.62
CA VAL A 145 -8.89 -18.46 2.51
C VAL A 145 -9.03 -16.95 2.24
N ALA A 146 -8.70 -16.49 1.03
CA ALA A 146 -8.76 -15.10 0.68
C ALA A 146 -10.17 -14.63 0.30
N VAL A 147 -10.39 -13.33 0.43
CA VAL A 147 -11.57 -12.67 -0.14
C VAL A 147 -11.48 -12.76 -1.66
N PRO A 148 -12.52 -13.25 -2.37
CA PRO A 148 -12.53 -13.28 -3.83
C PRO A 148 -12.33 -11.88 -4.44
N PRO A 149 -11.58 -11.73 -5.55
CA PRO A 149 -11.29 -10.42 -6.14
C PRO A 149 -12.52 -9.53 -6.37
N GLU A 150 -13.63 -10.12 -6.82
CA GLU A 150 -14.90 -9.43 -7.06
C GLU A 150 -15.60 -8.93 -5.79
N LYS A 151 -15.18 -9.41 -4.61
CA LYS A 151 -15.68 -9.00 -3.30
C LYS A 151 -14.74 -8.07 -2.54
N LEU A 152 -13.51 -7.85 -3.02
CA LEU A 152 -12.50 -7.06 -2.30
C LEU A 152 -12.99 -5.66 -1.93
N ARG A 153 -13.55 -4.92 -2.90
CA ARG A 153 -14.11 -3.58 -2.67
C ARG A 153 -15.14 -3.57 -1.54
N GLN A 154 -16.10 -4.50 -1.59
CA GLN A 154 -17.15 -4.61 -0.58
C GLN A 154 -16.57 -4.94 0.80
N GLN A 155 -15.61 -5.86 0.87
CA GLN A 155 -15.01 -6.29 2.13
C GLN A 155 -14.10 -5.21 2.74
N LEU A 156 -13.39 -4.43 1.92
CA LEU A 156 -12.63 -3.29 2.40
C LEU A 156 -13.53 -2.21 3.00
N ALA A 157 -14.62 -1.84 2.31
CA ALA A 157 -15.58 -0.89 2.85
C ALA A 157 -16.17 -1.38 4.18
N GLN A 158 -16.60 -2.64 4.24
CA GLN A 158 -17.12 -3.26 5.46
C GLN A 158 -16.08 -3.27 6.59
N PHE A 159 -14.81 -3.54 6.28
CA PHE A 159 -13.72 -3.50 7.25
C PHE A 159 -13.52 -2.08 7.80
N VAL A 160 -13.46 -1.07 6.95
CA VAL A 160 -13.32 0.34 7.36
C VAL A 160 -14.48 0.73 8.28
N ASP A 161 -15.72 0.44 7.89
CA ASP A 161 -16.91 0.75 8.69
C ASP A 161 -16.87 0.07 10.07
N THR A 162 -16.54 -1.23 10.08
CA THR A 162 -16.49 -2.02 11.32
C THR A 162 -15.38 -1.52 12.25
N HIS A 163 -14.21 -1.19 11.69
CA HIS A 163 -13.08 -0.67 12.46
C HIS A 163 -13.42 0.70 13.09
N LEU A 164 -14.01 1.61 12.31
CA LEU A 164 -14.43 2.93 12.80
C LEU A 164 -15.54 2.83 13.85
N ALA A 165 -16.54 1.98 13.63
CA ALA A 165 -17.58 1.71 14.62
C ALA A 165 -17.01 1.15 15.94
N GLY A 166 -16.02 0.25 15.85
CA GLY A 166 -15.31 -0.28 17.02
C GLY A 166 -14.53 0.78 17.81
N LEU A 167 -14.17 1.89 17.17
CA LEU A 167 -13.53 3.05 17.79
C LEU A 167 -14.54 4.09 18.32
N GLY A 168 -15.85 3.84 18.15
CA GLY A 168 -16.92 4.76 18.56
C GLY A 168 -17.17 5.90 17.55
N ILE A 169 -16.65 5.79 16.33
CA ILE A 169 -16.85 6.78 15.26
C ILE A 169 -18.14 6.41 14.51
N ALA A 170 -19.06 7.37 14.43
CA ALA A 170 -20.28 7.18 13.65
C ALA A 170 -19.94 7.12 12.15
N VAL A 171 -20.41 6.07 11.50
CA VAL A 171 -20.28 5.88 10.06
C VAL A 171 -21.67 6.06 9.46
N ASP A 172 -21.80 6.94 8.47
CA ASP A 172 -23.06 7.07 7.73
C ASP A 172 -23.40 5.71 7.12
N LYS A 173 -24.54 5.13 7.47
CA LYS A 173 -25.01 3.92 6.78
C LYS A 173 -25.18 4.24 5.29
N PRO A 174 -24.79 3.33 4.38
CA PRO A 174 -25.17 3.48 2.99
C PRO A 174 -26.69 3.64 2.94
N ARG A 175 -27.16 4.67 2.24
CA ARG A 175 -28.59 4.77 1.91
C ARG A 175 -28.92 3.54 1.09
N ASP A 176 -29.76 2.66 1.62
CA ASP A 176 -30.34 1.56 0.87
C ASP A 176 -30.92 2.14 -0.44
N GLY A 177 -30.32 1.86 -1.61
CA GLY A 177 -30.93 2.35 -2.86
C GLY A 177 -30.13 2.40 -4.17
N GLU A 178 -28.80 2.32 -4.20
CA GLU A 178 -28.06 2.34 -5.48
C GLU A 178 -27.36 1.00 -5.71
N VAL A 179 -28.13 0.08 -6.32
CA VAL A 179 -27.67 -1.13 -7.03
C VAL A 179 -27.68 -0.83 -8.53
#